data_AF-A0A2C9KGE8-F1
#
_entry.id   AF-A0A2C9KGE8-F1
#
_cell.length_a   1.000
_cell.length_b   1.000
_cell.length_c   1.000
_cell.angle_alpha   90.00
_cell.angle_beta   90.00
_cell.angle_gamma   90.00
#
_symmetry.space_group_name_H-M   'P 1'
#
loop_
_entity.id
_entity.type
_entity.pdbx_description
1 polymer ?
#
loop_
_entity_poly.entity_id
_entity_poly.type
_entity_poly.pdbx_seq_one_letter_code
_entity_poly.pdbx_strand_id
1 'polypeptide(L)'
;MLPRESLCWLVYNGTIHIYTVARYLMPLGFSAKVLEYLLWASITIESSVPLLTVKYLAWRTTLYAAVCQCYYDCKADDQAEKFAKRGLLKINEISQLETLSCHKSSPSKEISLRSATLRMAVMVFKRSVFESRRKAKGVFRPRSRSNLKEVINLPWPRTPTEKLLGELFDGGSAQFLAILESLSNSSRRLFHPSPAASDSDPEILDVFAELLMAAQEILAGGAGNNETGAKAQMLIGNSPLATVVDKGSLIDIATRGGESIPLQSVIKLLKLTYNYEHFDVFEILLGPVLQKIKECGSQEFLWDERVLELLSAMCKLLNRKGRRLLDDESVKTGVKPSSASVKSVIMGDELLRVADCLLNIVQGQYEKDKVEVDIVVDAALFLWSKCKAVFQKYQTGSVDTVKYLNRMDNPNKLRFSKTNLIFEEEDITSFSNSEINAGWTYLLEVAHRAITWSNISLIDPVLTAEVVLRLAMVYESSAQLEIVDEKTLKGSRTTLTDIIDTPSSLA
;
A
#
# COMPACT_ATOMS: atom_id res chain seq x y z
N MET A 1 -35.49 -17.54 -24.16
CA MET A 1 -34.80 -18.09 -25.34
C MET A 1 -35.27 -17.31 -26.56
N LEU A 2 -34.38 -16.58 -27.24
CA LEU A 2 -34.75 -15.80 -28.43
C LEU A 2 -35.07 -16.77 -29.59
N PRO A 3 -36.21 -16.66 -30.27
CA PRO A 3 -36.62 -17.59 -31.34
C PRO A 3 -35.77 -17.51 -32.62
N ARG A 4 -34.80 -16.59 -32.71
CA ARG A 4 -33.95 -16.37 -33.88
C ARG A 4 -32.49 -16.32 -33.47
N GLU A 5 -31.71 -17.28 -33.96
CA GLU A 5 -30.26 -17.40 -33.75
C GLU A 5 -29.49 -16.16 -34.22
N SER A 6 -30.03 -15.42 -35.19
CA SER A 6 -29.42 -14.22 -35.78
C SER A 6 -29.32 -13.01 -34.84
N LEU A 7 -30.03 -13.02 -33.71
CA LEU A 7 -30.04 -11.90 -32.75
C LEU A 7 -29.17 -12.15 -31.50
N CYS A 8 -28.36 -13.23 -31.47
CA CYS A 8 -27.48 -13.53 -30.34
C CYS A 8 -26.46 -12.42 -30.03
N TRP A 9 -26.13 -11.57 -31.01
CA TRP A 9 -25.28 -10.39 -30.82
C TRP A 9 -25.88 -9.36 -29.85
N LEU A 10 -27.21 -9.25 -29.76
CA LEU A 10 -27.87 -8.38 -28.78
C LEU A 10 -27.64 -8.90 -27.36
N VAL A 11 -27.71 -10.21 -27.16
CA VAL A 11 -27.41 -10.84 -25.86
C VAL A 11 -25.95 -10.58 -25.51
N TYR A 12 -25.04 -10.82 -26.44
CA TYR A 12 -23.61 -10.56 -26.25
C TYR A 12 -23.35 -9.10 -25.83
N ASN A 13 -23.88 -8.11 -26.57
CA ASN A 13 -23.73 -6.70 -26.24
C ASN A 13 -24.36 -6.34 -24.89
N GLY A 14 -25.53 -6.92 -24.57
CA GLY A 14 -26.17 -6.75 -23.27
C GLY A 14 -25.25 -7.18 -22.12
N THR A 15 -24.57 -8.32 -22.24
CA THR A 15 -23.60 -8.76 -21.22
C THR A 15 -22.41 -7.81 -21.08
N ILE A 16 -21.94 -7.20 -22.19
CA ILE A 16 -20.88 -6.19 -22.16
C ILE A 16 -21.34 -4.96 -21.39
N HIS A 17 -22.54 -4.45 -21.63
CA HIS A 17 -23.06 -3.29 -20.90
C HIS A 17 -23.21 -3.57 -19.40
N ILE A 18 -23.75 -4.74 -19.03
CA ILE A 18 -23.85 -5.17 -17.64
C ILE A 18 -22.47 -5.20 -16.98
N TYR A 19 -21.49 -5.85 -17.61
CA TYR A 19 -20.14 -5.93 -17.07
C TYR A 19 -19.49 -4.55 -16.98
N THR A 20 -19.67 -3.67 -17.97
CA THR A 20 -19.11 -2.31 -17.97
C THR A 20 -19.61 -1.48 -16.80
N VAL A 21 -20.88 -1.62 -16.41
CA VAL A 21 -21.39 -0.97 -15.20
C VAL A 21 -20.83 -1.66 -13.95
N ALA A 22 -20.85 -2.99 -13.91
CA ALA A 22 -20.39 -3.76 -12.78
C ALA A 22 -18.91 -3.53 -12.42
N ARG A 23 -18.00 -3.46 -13.41
CA ARG A 23 -16.56 -3.24 -13.19
C ARG A 23 -16.23 -1.94 -12.47
N TYR A 24 -17.09 -0.91 -12.57
CA TYR A 24 -16.92 0.34 -11.82
C TYR A 24 -17.54 0.28 -10.44
N LEU A 25 -18.62 -0.48 -10.28
CA LEU A 25 -19.34 -0.60 -9.01
C LEU A 25 -18.68 -1.59 -8.03
N MET A 26 -18.03 -2.64 -8.52
CA MET A 26 -17.37 -3.64 -7.66
C MET A 26 -16.28 -3.02 -6.77
N PRO A 27 -15.31 -2.24 -7.29
CA PRO A 27 -14.27 -1.62 -6.45
C PRO A 27 -14.83 -0.59 -5.45
N LEU A 28 -16.01 -0.03 -5.71
CA LEU A 28 -16.71 0.89 -4.79
C LEU A 28 -17.46 0.15 -3.67
N GLY A 29 -17.34 -1.18 -3.59
CA GLY A 29 -17.99 -2.00 -2.56
C GLY A 29 -19.44 -2.38 -2.88
N PHE A 30 -19.92 -2.17 -4.10
CA PHE A 30 -21.28 -2.53 -4.51
C PHE A 30 -21.38 -3.93 -5.14
N SER A 31 -20.41 -4.82 -4.89
CA SER A 31 -20.35 -6.18 -5.44
C SER A 31 -21.63 -7.00 -5.17
N ALA A 32 -22.23 -6.87 -4.00
CA ALA A 32 -23.50 -7.54 -3.67
C ALA A 32 -24.66 -7.14 -4.59
N LYS A 33 -24.71 -5.87 -5.02
CA LYS A 33 -25.78 -5.34 -5.89
C LYS A 33 -25.62 -5.81 -7.33
N VAL A 34 -24.39 -5.93 -7.82
CA VAL A 34 -24.12 -6.28 -9.23
C VAL A 34 -24.04 -7.79 -9.47
N LEU A 35 -23.88 -8.58 -8.42
CA LEU A 35 -23.73 -10.04 -8.49
C LEU A 35 -24.86 -10.72 -9.27
N GLU A 36 -26.12 -10.36 -9.01
CA GLU A 36 -27.28 -10.96 -9.71
C GLU A 36 -27.25 -10.70 -11.22
N TYR A 37 -26.83 -9.50 -11.64
CA TYR A 37 -26.74 -9.13 -13.05
C TYR A 37 -25.59 -9.86 -13.75
N LEU A 38 -24.45 -10.03 -13.07
CA LEU A 38 -23.32 -10.80 -13.60
C LEU A 38 -23.61 -12.30 -13.71
N LEU A 39 -24.37 -12.85 -12.75
CA LEU A 39 -24.88 -14.22 -12.83
C LEU A 39 -25.80 -14.39 -14.03
N TRP A 40 -26.75 -13.46 -14.21
CA TRP A 40 -27.64 -13.47 -15.37
C TRP A 40 -26.87 -13.35 -16.69
N ALA A 41 -25.87 -12.47 -16.76
CA ALA A 41 -25.01 -12.33 -17.93
C ALA A 41 -24.24 -13.63 -18.23
N SER A 42 -23.76 -14.34 -17.20
CA SER A 42 -23.06 -15.63 -17.34
C SER A 42 -24.01 -16.73 -17.85
N ILE A 43 -25.23 -16.82 -17.31
CA ILE A 43 -26.21 -17.84 -17.70
C ILE A 43 -26.74 -17.60 -19.12
N THR A 44 -26.98 -16.34 -19.49
CA THR A 44 -27.53 -15.99 -20.81
C THR A 44 -26.56 -16.30 -21.95
N ILE A 45 -25.26 -16.05 -21.77
CA ILE A 45 -24.24 -16.39 -22.77
C ILE A 45 -24.04 -17.91 -22.91
N GLU A 46 -24.23 -18.68 -21.83
CA GLU A 46 -24.21 -20.15 -21.85
C GLU A 46 -25.41 -20.77 -22.54
N SER A 47 -26.58 -20.17 -22.34
CA SER A 47 -27.85 -20.69 -22.86
C SER A 47 -28.01 -20.44 -24.37
N SER A 48 -27.18 -19.57 -24.94
CA SER A 48 -27.21 -19.20 -26.35
C SER A 48 -26.21 -20.03 -27.16
N VAL A 49 -26.71 -21.03 -27.90
CA VAL A 49 -25.89 -21.94 -28.73
C VAL A 49 -24.89 -21.20 -29.64
N PRO A 50 -25.24 -20.11 -30.36
CA PRO A 50 -24.27 -19.38 -31.19
C PRO A 50 -23.08 -18.76 -30.42
N LEU A 51 -23.24 -18.55 -29.11
CA LEU A 51 -22.21 -17.97 -28.23
C LEU A 51 -21.41 -19.06 -27.49
N LEU A 52 -21.75 -20.34 -27.68
CA LEU A 52 -21.12 -21.50 -27.07
C LEU A 52 -19.91 -21.99 -27.91
N THR A 53 -18.99 -21.08 -28.25
CA THR A 53 -17.77 -21.39 -29.02
C THR A 53 -16.52 -20.82 -28.35
N VAL A 54 -15.33 -21.34 -28.70
CA VAL A 54 -14.05 -20.84 -28.15
C VAL A 54 -13.83 -19.35 -28.41
N LYS A 55 -14.39 -18.80 -29.50
CA LYS A 55 -14.33 -17.36 -29.83
C LYS A 55 -14.81 -16.47 -28.68
N TYR A 56 -15.86 -16.89 -27.96
CA TYR A 56 -16.45 -16.09 -26.88
C TYR A 56 -15.96 -16.53 -25.49
N LEU A 57 -15.03 -17.48 -25.43
CA LEU A 57 -14.56 -18.06 -24.17
C LEU A 57 -13.83 -17.06 -23.28
N ALA A 58 -13.01 -16.18 -23.87
CA ALA A 58 -12.32 -15.11 -23.14
C ALA A 58 -13.30 -14.16 -22.43
N TRP A 59 -14.41 -13.83 -23.11
CA TRP A 59 -15.46 -13.00 -22.53
C TRP A 59 -16.24 -13.73 -21.43
N ARG A 60 -16.62 -14.99 -21.68
CA ARG A 60 -17.29 -15.83 -20.66
C ARG A 60 -16.47 -15.98 -19.39
N THR A 61 -15.16 -16.23 -19.51
CA THR A 61 -14.29 -16.32 -18.33
C THR A 61 -14.08 -15.00 -17.63
N THR A 62 -14.18 -13.88 -18.33
CA THR A 62 -14.20 -12.54 -17.70
C THR A 62 -15.45 -12.36 -16.85
N LEU A 63 -16.62 -12.76 -17.34
CA LEU A 63 -17.86 -12.76 -16.55
C LEU A 63 -17.76 -13.70 -15.34
N TYR A 64 -17.22 -14.91 -15.54
CA TYR A 64 -17.08 -15.87 -14.44
C TYR A 64 -16.15 -15.36 -13.34
N ALA A 65 -15.00 -14.78 -13.73
CA ALA A 65 -14.06 -14.20 -12.78
C ALA A 65 -14.69 -13.03 -12.00
N ALA A 66 -15.50 -12.21 -12.66
CA ALA A 66 -16.23 -11.11 -12.00
C ALA A 66 -17.27 -11.62 -10.99
N VAL A 67 -17.99 -12.69 -11.31
CA VAL A 67 -18.91 -13.36 -10.37
C VAL A 67 -18.16 -13.92 -9.17
N CYS A 68 -17.04 -14.64 -9.39
CA CYS A 68 -16.19 -15.14 -8.31
C CYS A 68 -15.70 -14.00 -7.41
N GLN A 69 -15.21 -12.91 -8.01
CA GLN A 69 -14.74 -11.75 -7.27
C GLN A 69 -15.87 -11.11 -6.46
N CYS A 70 -17.08 -11.00 -7.00
CA CYS A 70 -18.23 -10.50 -6.24
C CYS A 70 -18.54 -11.38 -5.03
N TYR A 71 -18.49 -12.70 -5.17
CA TYR A 71 -18.66 -13.61 -4.04
C TYR A 71 -17.55 -13.43 -2.99
N TYR A 72 -16.29 -13.27 -3.39
CA TYR A 72 -15.18 -12.98 -2.46
C TYR A 72 -15.34 -11.64 -1.74
N ASP A 73 -15.73 -10.59 -2.45
CA ASP A 73 -16.00 -9.27 -1.85
C ASP A 73 -17.15 -9.38 -0.81
N CYS A 74 -18.15 -10.21 -1.10
CA CYS A 74 -19.29 -10.49 -0.21
C CYS A 74 -18.99 -11.52 0.90
N LYS A 75 -17.73 -11.98 1.04
CA LYS A 75 -17.32 -13.01 2.02
C LYS A 75 -18.05 -14.35 1.87
N ALA A 76 -18.53 -14.64 0.67
CA ALA A 76 -19.20 -15.88 0.30
C ALA A 76 -18.22 -16.84 -0.42
N ASP A 77 -17.06 -17.07 0.19
CA ASP A 77 -15.92 -17.75 -0.45
C ASP A 77 -16.28 -19.15 -0.98
N ASP A 78 -17.09 -19.91 -0.24
CA ASP A 78 -17.56 -21.24 -0.64
C ASP A 78 -18.37 -21.20 -1.94
N GLN A 79 -19.20 -20.16 -2.12
CA GLN A 79 -19.96 -19.97 -3.36
C GLN A 79 -19.04 -19.56 -4.52
N ALA A 80 -18.02 -18.73 -4.25
CA ALA A 80 -17.03 -18.37 -5.24
C ALA A 80 -16.30 -19.60 -5.79
N GLU A 81 -15.83 -20.50 -4.91
CA GLU A 81 -15.13 -21.72 -5.31
C GLU A 81 -16.05 -22.68 -6.07
N LYS A 82 -17.29 -22.89 -5.59
CA LYS A 82 -18.29 -23.72 -6.29
C LYS A 82 -18.58 -23.19 -7.69
N PHE A 83 -18.72 -21.87 -7.82
CA PHE A 83 -18.95 -21.23 -9.11
C PHE A 83 -17.73 -21.36 -10.03
N ALA A 84 -16.52 -21.17 -9.52
CA ALA A 84 -15.28 -21.34 -10.29
C ALA A 84 -15.09 -22.78 -10.79
N LYS A 85 -15.33 -23.78 -9.93
CA LYS A 85 -15.32 -25.21 -10.31
C LYS A 85 -16.36 -25.51 -11.39
N ARG A 86 -17.56 -24.94 -11.27
CA ARG A 86 -18.60 -25.04 -12.29
C ARG A 86 -18.18 -24.35 -13.61
N GLY A 87 -17.47 -23.23 -13.54
CA GLY A 87 -16.85 -22.58 -14.69
C GLY A 87 -15.84 -23.47 -15.40
N LEU A 88 -14.98 -24.18 -14.66
CA LEU A 88 -14.04 -25.17 -15.21
C LEU A 88 -14.76 -26.30 -15.96
N LEU A 89 -15.85 -26.86 -15.39
CA LEU A 89 -16.65 -27.86 -16.07
C LEU A 89 -17.20 -27.34 -17.40
N LYS A 90 -17.69 -26.09 -17.43
CA LYS A 90 -18.19 -25.46 -18.66
C LYS A 90 -17.10 -25.20 -19.70
N ILE A 91 -15.88 -24.88 -19.27
CA ILE A 91 -14.73 -24.75 -20.18
C ILE A 91 -14.38 -26.13 -20.78
N ASN A 92 -14.39 -27.18 -19.94
CA ASN A 92 -14.12 -28.55 -20.38
C ASN A 92 -15.18 -29.07 -21.38
N GLU A 93 -16.46 -28.77 -21.16
CA GLU A 93 -17.53 -29.07 -22.14
C GLU A 93 -17.22 -28.46 -23.52
N ILE A 94 -16.81 -27.19 -23.57
CA ILE A 94 -16.44 -26.50 -24.82
C ILE A 94 -15.19 -27.17 -25.45
N SER A 95 -14.20 -27.54 -24.63
CA SER A 95 -13.01 -28.25 -25.10
C SER A 95 -13.35 -29.58 -25.77
N GLN A 96 -14.28 -30.34 -25.20
CA GLN A 96 -14.76 -31.60 -25.76
C GLN A 96 -15.51 -31.37 -27.08
N LEU A 97 -16.38 -30.35 -27.14
CA LEU A 97 -17.09 -29.99 -28.38
C LEU A 97 -16.13 -29.61 -29.51
N GLU A 98 -15.03 -28.92 -29.22
CA GLU A 98 -14.02 -28.59 -30.23
C GLU A 98 -13.27 -29.83 -30.73
N THR A 99 -13.02 -30.82 -29.86
CA THR A 99 -12.37 -32.08 -30.24
C THR A 99 -13.26 -32.93 -31.16
N LEU A 100 -14.58 -32.83 -31.01
CA LEU A 100 -15.56 -33.48 -31.88
C LEU A 100 -15.76 -32.76 -33.22
N SER A 101 -15.27 -31.53 -33.36
CA SER A 101 -15.42 -30.75 -34.60
C SER A 101 -14.45 -31.22 -35.69
N CYS A 102 -14.89 -31.30 -36.95
CA CYS A 102 -14.06 -31.74 -38.08
C CYS A 102 -12.90 -30.77 -38.46
N HIS A 103 -12.71 -29.68 -37.73
CA HIS A 103 -11.65 -28.71 -37.98
C HIS A 103 -10.42 -29.03 -37.12
N LYS A 104 -9.22 -29.01 -37.73
CA LYS A 104 -7.97 -29.17 -36.99
C LYS A 104 -7.85 -28.10 -35.90
N SER A 105 -7.43 -28.51 -34.69
CA SER A 105 -7.19 -27.60 -33.57
C SER A 105 -6.19 -26.51 -33.98
N SER A 106 -6.58 -25.25 -33.82
CA SER A 106 -5.69 -24.11 -34.03
C SER A 106 -4.96 -23.79 -32.73
N PRO A 107 -3.66 -23.45 -32.76
CA PRO A 107 -2.91 -23.08 -31.57
C PRO A 107 -3.53 -21.89 -30.81
N SER A 108 -4.22 -20.98 -31.51
CA SER A 108 -4.93 -19.85 -30.88
C SER A 108 -6.13 -20.31 -30.03
N LYS A 109 -6.83 -21.37 -30.43
CA LYS A 109 -7.94 -21.94 -29.66
C LYS A 109 -7.43 -22.62 -28.39
N GLU A 110 -6.33 -23.35 -28.49
CA GLU A 110 -5.69 -24.01 -27.35
C GLU A 110 -5.20 -22.99 -26.31
N ILE A 111 -4.54 -21.91 -26.75
CA ILE A 111 -4.13 -20.81 -25.85
C ILE A 111 -5.36 -20.20 -25.15
N SER A 112 -6.47 -20.01 -25.87
CA SER A 112 -7.71 -19.48 -25.29
C SER A 112 -8.30 -20.41 -24.22
N LEU A 113 -8.29 -21.73 -24.46
CA LEU A 113 -8.72 -22.74 -23.51
C LEU A 113 -7.81 -22.78 -22.27
N ARG A 114 -6.48 -22.79 -22.45
CA ARG A 114 -5.51 -22.75 -21.35
C ARG A 114 -5.67 -21.50 -20.50
N SER A 115 -5.79 -20.32 -21.13
CA SER A 115 -6.00 -19.06 -20.42
C SER A 115 -7.30 -19.06 -19.61
N ALA A 116 -8.38 -19.59 -20.19
CA ALA A 116 -9.67 -19.72 -19.53
C ALA A 116 -9.62 -20.65 -18.31
N THR A 117 -9.00 -21.83 -18.46
CA THR A 117 -8.78 -22.78 -17.38
C THR A 117 -7.95 -22.17 -16.25
N LEU A 118 -6.84 -21.52 -16.59
CA LEU A 118 -5.97 -20.86 -15.63
C LEU A 118 -6.71 -19.79 -14.80
N ARG A 119 -7.51 -18.93 -15.45
CA ARG A 119 -8.32 -17.92 -14.75
C ARG A 119 -9.27 -18.52 -13.72
N MET A 120 -9.92 -19.64 -14.05
CA MET A 120 -10.84 -20.30 -13.11
C MET A 120 -10.11 -21.10 -12.03
N ALA A 121 -8.99 -21.75 -12.37
CA ALA A 121 -8.16 -22.48 -11.41
C ALA A 121 -7.59 -21.56 -10.34
N VAL A 122 -7.14 -20.35 -10.72
CA VAL A 122 -6.69 -19.32 -9.78
C VAL A 122 -7.83 -18.92 -8.82
N MET A 123 -9.06 -18.75 -9.31
CA MET A 123 -10.22 -18.48 -8.44
C MET A 123 -10.47 -19.64 -7.48
N VAL A 124 -10.37 -20.90 -7.92
CA VAL A 124 -10.50 -22.05 -6.99
C VAL A 124 -9.42 -22.02 -5.91
N PHE A 125 -8.16 -21.84 -6.31
CA PHE A 125 -7.00 -21.82 -5.41
C PHE A 125 -7.13 -20.76 -4.31
N LYS A 126 -7.62 -19.56 -4.67
CA LYS A 126 -7.82 -18.42 -3.75
C LYS A 126 -8.55 -18.80 -2.46
N ARG A 127 -9.52 -19.72 -2.52
CA ARG A 127 -10.16 -20.27 -1.31
C ARG A 127 -9.45 -21.52 -0.80
N SER A 128 -9.15 -22.46 -1.69
CA SER A 128 -8.69 -23.81 -1.30
C SER A 128 -7.41 -23.78 -0.47
N VAL A 129 -6.51 -22.83 -0.73
CA VAL A 129 -5.26 -22.67 0.03
C VAL A 129 -5.52 -22.39 1.52
N PHE A 130 -6.51 -21.55 1.84
CA PHE A 130 -6.86 -21.23 3.23
C PHE A 130 -7.76 -22.29 3.87
N GLU A 131 -8.74 -22.82 3.13
CA GLU A 131 -9.68 -23.79 3.68
C GLU A 131 -9.00 -25.11 4.07
N SER A 132 -7.98 -25.53 3.32
CA SER A 132 -7.18 -26.73 3.64
C SER A 132 -6.50 -26.67 5.02
N ARG A 133 -6.42 -25.47 5.61
CA ARG A 133 -5.74 -25.19 6.88
C ARG A 133 -6.69 -24.86 8.03
N ARG A 134 -7.97 -24.63 7.76
CA ARG A 134 -8.97 -24.41 8.82
C ARG A 134 -9.18 -25.69 9.63
N LYS A 135 -9.25 -25.57 10.95
CA LYS A 135 -9.51 -26.71 11.84
C LYS A 135 -10.85 -27.36 11.48
N ALA A 136 -10.86 -28.68 11.39
CA ALA A 136 -12.12 -29.41 11.46
C ALA A 136 -12.80 -29.09 12.80
N LYS A 137 -14.09 -28.74 12.76
CA LYS A 137 -14.88 -28.45 13.98
C LYS A 137 -14.74 -29.64 14.95
N GLY A 138 -14.22 -29.38 16.15
CA GLY A 138 -14.11 -30.37 17.23
C GLY A 138 -12.71 -30.89 17.56
N VAL A 139 -11.65 -30.51 16.83
CA VAL A 139 -10.26 -30.91 17.16
C VAL A 139 -9.55 -29.78 17.92
N PHE A 140 -9.43 -29.93 19.25
CA PHE A 140 -8.82 -28.95 20.15
C PHE A 140 -7.30 -29.07 20.32
N ARG A 141 -6.61 -29.97 19.60
CA ARG A 141 -5.15 -30.08 19.73
C ARG A 141 -4.46 -28.85 19.10
N PRO A 142 -3.62 -28.12 19.85
CA PRO A 142 -2.68 -27.17 19.26
C PRO A 142 -1.77 -27.92 18.28
N ARG A 143 -1.80 -27.56 16.99
CA ARG A 143 -0.78 -28.02 16.05
C ARG A 143 0.50 -27.25 16.34
N SER A 144 1.63 -27.95 16.40
CA SER A 144 2.94 -27.30 16.42
C SER A 144 3.05 -26.40 15.21
N ARG A 145 3.32 -25.11 15.42
CA ARG A 145 3.61 -24.17 14.34
C ARG A 145 4.83 -24.68 13.58
N SER A 146 4.78 -24.69 12.25
CA SER A 146 5.94 -24.99 11.43
C SER A 146 6.94 -23.84 11.53
N ASN A 147 8.17 -24.12 11.95
CA ASN A 147 9.20 -23.10 12.00
C ASN A 147 9.70 -22.79 10.58
N LEU A 148 9.13 -21.77 9.95
CA LEU A 148 9.42 -21.37 8.57
C LEU A 148 10.92 -21.14 8.30
N LYS A 149 11.69 -20.75 9.32
CA LYS A 149 13.15 -20.56 9.22
C LYS A 149 13.92 -21.87 9.01
N GLU A 150 13.43 -22.99 9.55
CA GLU A 150 14.03 -24.31 9.38
C GLU A 150 13.63 -24.93 8.03
N VAL A 151 12.44 -24.60 7.55
CA VAL A 151 11.85 -25.15 6.32
C VAL A 151 12.52 -24.60 5.06
N ILE A 152 13.06 -23.37 5.08
CA ILE A 152 13.75 -22.72 3.94
C ILE A 152 14.86 -23.59 3.34
N ASN A 153 15.57 -24.38 4.15
CA ASN A 153 16.69 -25.20 3.70
C ASN A 153 16.28 -26.50 2.99
N LEU A 154 14.98 -26.82 2.99
CA LEU A 154 14.44 -28.01 2.32
C LEU A 154 14.25 -27.76 0.81
N PRO A 155 14.32 -28.81 -0.02
CA PRO A 155 14.01 -28.66 -1.45
C PRO A 155 12.53 -28.34 -1.66
N TRP A 156 12.25 -27.54 -2.69
CA TRP A 156 10.89 -27.30 -3.17
C TRP A 156 10.23 -28.61 -3.65
N PRO A 157 8.94 -28.89 -3.38
CA PRO A 157 8.01 -28.16 -2.52
C PRO A 157 8.09 -28.57 -1.04
N ARG A 158 8.14 -27.57 -0.15
CA ARG A 158 8.38 -27.71 1.28
C ARG A 158 7.10 -27.64 2.10
N THR A 159 6.23 -26.69 1.76
CA THR A 159 5.00 -26.40 2.52
C THR A 159 3.76 -27.00 1.84
N PRO A 160 2.64 -27.18 2.57
CA PRO A 160 1.37 -27.58 1.96
C PRO A 160 0.90 -26.61 0.86
N THR A 161 1.16 -25.31 1.05
CA THR A 161 0.85 -24.28 0.06
C THR A 161 1.62 -24.48 -1.24
N GLU A 162 2.93 -24.73 -1.15
CA GLU A 162 3.79 -24.98 -2.32
C GLU A 162 3.40 -26.27 -3.05
N LYS A 163 3.02 -27.32 -2.32
CA LYS A 163 2.51 -28.58 -2.91
C LYS A 163 1.22 -28.33 -3.69
N LEU A 164 0.26 -27.60 -3.10
CA LEU A 164 -0.99 -27.27 -3.78
C LEU A 164 -0.76 -26.40 -5.02
N LEU A 165 0.21 -25.48 -4.99
CA LEU A 165 0.62 -24.70 -6.16
C LEU A 165 1.15 -25.59 -7.28
N GLY A 166 2.02 -26.55 -6.96
CA GLY A 166 2.56 -27.51 -7.92
C GLY A 166 1.53 -28.48 -8.47
N GLU A 167 0.50 -28.84 -7.69
CA GLU A 167 -0.59 -29.73 -8.13
C GLU A 167 -1.57 -29.05 -9.10
N LEU A 168 -1.79 -27.74 -8.95
CA LEU A 168 -2.82 -27.01 -9.72
C LEU A 168 -2.27 -26.20 -10.90
N PHE A 169 -0.99 -25.84 -10.89
CA PHE A 169 -0.42 -24.91 -11.86
C PHE A 169 0.93 -25.36 -12.40
N ASP A 170 1.02 -25.37 -13.73
CA ASP A 170 2.26 -25.56 -14.45
C ASP A 170 2.98 -24.22 -14.66
N GLY A 171 4.22 -24.16 -14.18
CA GLY A 171 5.12 -23.02 -14.35
C GLY A 171 5.03 -21.93 -13.28
N GLY A 172 6.16 -21.32 -12.96
CA GLY A 172 6.31 -20.29 -11.93
C GLY A 172 5.44 -19.07 -12.14
N SER A 173 5.19 -18.65 -13.38
CA SER A 173 4.29 -17.50 -13.66
C SER A 173 2.84 -17.79 -13.27
N ALA A 174 2.35 -19.02 -13.48
CA ALA A 174 1.00 -19.41 -13.11
C ALA A 174 0.85 -19.53 -11.59
N GLN A 175 1.84 -20.12 -10.93
CA GLN A 175 1.91 -20.20 -9.47
C GLN A 175 1.97 -18.79 -8.83
N PHE A 176 2.79 -17.89 -9.39
CA PHE A 176 2.88 -16.50 -8.93
C PHE A 176 1.57 -15.73 -9.12
N LEU A 177 0.88 -15.94 -10.24
CA LEU A 177 -0.45 -15.37 -10.47
C LEU A 177 -1.46 -15.86 -9.42
N ALA A 178 -1.43 -17.15 -9.08
CA ALA A 178 -2.30 -17.73 -8.05
C ALA A 178 -2.02 -17.14 -6.66
N ILE A 179 -0.74 -16.93 -6.32
CA ILE A 179 -0.34 -16.25 -5.08
C ILE A 179 -0.85 -14.81 -5.05
N LEU A 180 -0.59 -14.02 -6.10
CA LEU A 180 -1.04 -12.63 -6.17
C LEU A 180 -2.55 -12.50 -6.02
N GLU A 181 -3.31 -13.39 -6.66
CA GLU A 181 -4.76 -13.35 -6.59
C GLU A 181 -5.28 -13.77 -5.20
N SER A 182 -4.63 -14.74 -4.56
CA SER A 182 -4.95 -15.18 -3.19
C SER A 182 -4.69 -14.09 -2.15
N LEU A 183 -3.64 -13.31 -2.35
CA LEU A 183 -3.29 -12.16 -1.51
C LEU A 183 -4.10 -10.90 -1.87
N SER A 184 -4.72 -10.83 -3.04
CA SER A 184 -5.46 -9.64 -3.47
C SER A 184 -6.79 -9.50 -2.73
N ASN A 185 -6.92 -8.42 -1.94
CA ASN A 185 -8.14 -8.05 -1.24
C ASN A 185 -8.54 -6.60 -1.53
N SER A 186 -9.70 -6.42 -2.16
CA SER A 186 -10.29 -5.14 -2.54
C SER A 186 -10.65 -4.26 -1.34
N SER A 187 -10.86 -4.84 -0.16
CA SER A 187 -11.30 -4.12 1.03
C SER A 187 -10.17 -3.47 1.83
N ARG A 188 -8.91 -3.68 1.45
CA ARG A 188 -7.74 -3.21 2.21
C ARG A 188 -7.14 -1.97 1.55
N ARG A 189 -6.98 -0.90 2.33
CA ARG A 189 -6.27 0.32 1.91
C ARG A 189 -4.78 0.18 2.17
N LEU A 190 -3.94 0.60 1.22
CA LEU A 190 -2.50 0.38 1.28
C LEU A 190 -1.82 1.12 2.44
N PHE A 191 -2.28 2.32 2.77
CA PHE A 191 -1.70 3.16 3.83
C PHE A 191 -2.19 2.81 5.24
N HIS A 192 -3.03 1.78 5.35
CA HIS A 192 -3.56 1.26 6.61
C HIS A 192 -3.16 -0.22 6.75
N PRO A 193 -1.85 -0.52 6.88
CA PRO A 193 -1.39 -1.90 7.00
C PRO A 193 -1.97 -2.53 8.28
N SER A 194 -2.29 -3.82 8.18
CA SER A 194 -2.93 -4.58 9.25
C SER A 194 -2.68 -6.07 9.03
N PRO A 195 -2.53 -6.87 10.09
CA PRO A 195 -2.29 -8.31 9.94
C PRO A 195 -3.42 -8.97 9.14
N ALA A 196 -3.10 -10.07 8.46
CA ALA A 196 -4.02 -10.71 7.52
C ALA A 196 -5.29 -11.27 8.19
N ALA A 197 -5.14 -11.75 9.42
CA ALA A 197 -6.20 -12.22 10.29
C ALA A 197 -5.93 -11.77 11.73
N SER A 198 -6.90 -11.99 12.62
CA SER A 198 -6.68 -11.80 14.06
C SER A 198 -5.71 -12.86 14.61
N ASP A 199 -5.04 -12.57 15.73
CA ASP A 199 -4.16 -13.54 16.40
C ASP A 199 -4.88 -14.83 16.84
N SER A 200 -6.23 -14.83 16.83
CA SER A 200 -7.04 -16.01 17.14
C SER A 200 -7.11 -17.04 16.01
N ASP A 201 -6.68 -16.68 14.79
CA ASP A 201 -6.64 -17.56 13.61
C ASP A 201 -5.20 -17.75 13.10
N PRO A 202 -4.31 -18.37 13.90
CA PRO A 202 -2.90 -18.50 13.54
C PRO A 202 -2.67 -19.34 12.27
N GLU A 203 -3.57 -20.28 11.96
CA GLU A 203 -3.47 -21.09 10.75
C GLU A 203 -3.61 -20.26 9.47
N ILE A 204 -4.37 -19.16 9.52
CA ILE A 204 -4.52 -18.26 8.37
C ILE A 204 -3.23 -17.44 8.19
N LEU A 205 -2.67 -16.91 9.28
CA LEU A 205 -1.40 -16.17 9.26
C LEU A 205 -0.25 -17.04 8.70
N ASP A 206 -0.19 -18.32 9.07
CA ASP A 206 0.79 -19.27 8.53
C ASP A 206 0.66 -19.40 7.00
N VAL A 207 -0.56 -19.44 6.45
CA VAL A 207 -0.77 -19.51 4.99
C VAL A 207 -0.27 -18.25 4.29
N PHE A 208 -0.51 -17.06 4.85
CA PHE A 208 0.02 -15.81 4.30
C PHE A 208 1.56 -15.83 4.25
N ALA A 209 2.19 -16.27 5.33
CA ALA A 209 3.65 -16.39 5.37
C ALA A 209 4.18 -17.45 4.38
N GLU A 210 3.50 -18.59 4.24
CA GLU A 210 3.84 -19.62 3.24
C GLU A 210 3.68 -19.11 1.80
N LEU A 211 2.62 -18.37 1.49
CA LEU A 211 2.39 -17.76 0.18
C LEU A 211 3.49 -16.76 -0.19
N LEU A 212 3.91 -15.92 0.77
CA LEU A 212 4.97 -14.94 0.56
C LEU A 212 6.35 -15.59 0.41
N MET A 213 6.64 -16.62 1.21
CA MET A 213 7.85 -17.41 1.05
C MET A 213 7.91 -18.08 -0.33
N ALA A 214 6.79 -18.68 -0.76
CA ALA A 214 6.68 -19.27 -2.08
C ALA A 214 6.91 -18.23 -3.19
N ALA A 215 6.37 -17.02 -3.03
CA ALA A 215 6.58 -15.93 -3.99
C ALA A 215 8.06 -15.51 -4.09
N GLN A 216 8.77 -15.40 -2.96
CA GLN A 216 10.20 -15.08 -2.96
C GLN A 216 11.02 -16.18 -3.66
N GLU A 217 10.68 -17.45 -3.44
CA GLU A 217 11.36 -18.58 -4.08
C GLU A 217 11.18 -18.57 -5.60
N ILE A 218 9.96 -18.29 -6.08
CA ILE A 218 9.67 -18.19 -7.51
C ILE A 218 10.44 -17.01 -8.13
N LEU A 219 10.52 -15.86 -7.45
CA LEU A 219 11.28 -14.69 -7.93
C LEU A 219 12.79 -14.95 -8.01
N ALA A 220 13.33 -15.71 -7.06
CA ALA A 220 14.72 -16.15 -7.03
C ALA A 220 15.02 -17.29 -8.02
N GLY A 221 13.99 -17.86 -8.69
CA GLY A 221 14.14 -18.94 -9.66
C GLY A 221 14.32 -20.34 -9.06
N GLY A 222 13.97 -20.53 -7.78
CA GLY A 222 14.04 -21.84 -7.10
C GLY A 222 12.78 -22.67 -7.15
N ALA A 223 11.73 -22.18 -7.80
CA ALA A 223 10.45 -22.86 -7.92
C ALA A 223 10.25 -23.44 -9.32
N GLY A 224 9.19 -24.25 -9.48
CA GLY A 224 8.84 -24.92 -10.74
C GLY A 224 9.51 -26.29 -10.91
N ASN A 225 9.65 -26.74 -12.16
CA ASN A 225 10.33 -28.01 -12.50
C ASN A 225 11.86 -27.96 -12.35
N ASN A 226 12.41 -26.85 -11.86
CA ASN A 226 13.84 -26.67 -11.68
C ASN A 226 14.23 -27.13 -10.26
N GLU A 227 14.96 -28.25 -10.17
CA GLU A 227 15.41 -28.89 -8.91
C GLU A 227 16.46 -28.08 -8.12
N THR A 228 16.56 -26.78 -8.36
CA THR A 228 17.48 -25.88 -7.66
C THR A 228 16.90 -25.50 -6.32
N GLY A 229 16.93 -26.43 -5.37
CA GLY A 229 16.67 -26.12 -3.96
C GLY A 229 17.71 -25.15 -3.38
N ALA A 230 17.49 -24.68 -2.15
CA ALA A 230 18.33 -23.70 -1.44
C ALA A 230 19.85 -23.90 -1.59
N LYS A 231 20.32 -25.17 -1.65
CA LYS A 231 21.74 -25.51 -1.84
C LYS A 231 22.31 -25.16 -3.22
N ALA A 232 21.52 -25.28 -4.28
CA ALA A 232 21.96 -24.96 -5.63
C ALA A 232 21.94 -23.44 -5.89
N GLN A 233 21.04 -22.71 -5.23
CA GLN A 233 20.99 -21.25 -5.27
C GLN A 233 22.17 -20.60 -4.55
N MET A 234 22.59 -21.14 -3.39
CA MET A 234 23.80 -20.69 -2.70
C MET A 234 25.09 -20.78 -3.55
N LEU A 235 25.12 -21.65 -4.57
CA LEU A 235 26.26 -21.85 -5.47
C LEU A 235 26.27 -20.89 -6.67
N ILE A 236 25.11 -20.36 -7.09
CA ILE A 236 24.95 -19.62 -8.36
C ILE A 236 25.00 -18.09 -8.15
N GLY A 237 24.97 -17.60 -6.91
CA GLY A 237 24.90 -16.17 -6.63
C GLY A 237 23.46 -15.68 -6.73
N ASN A 238 22.91 -15.29 -5.59
CA ASN A 238 21.49 -14.98 -5.45
C ASN A 238 21.16 -13.61 -6.06
N SER A 239 20.54 -13.58 -7.24
CA SER A 239 19.70 -12.42 -7.59
C SER A 239 18.29 -12.69 -7.06
N PRO A 240 17.76 -11.88 -6.13
CA PRO A 240 16.40 -12.05 -5.61
C PRO A 240 15.30 -11.87 -6.67
N LEU A 241 15.67 -11.40 -7.88
CA LEU A 241 14.78 -11.13 -9.01
C LEU A 241 15.22 -11.88 -10.28
N ALA A 242 15.78 -13.08 -10.15
CA ALA A 242 16.33 -13.85 -11.27
C ALA A 242 15.32 -14.13 -12.40
N THR A 243 14.04 -14.34 -12.08
CA THR A 243 12.99 -14.64 -13.06
C THR A 243 12.27 -13.40 -13.60
N VAL A 244 12.67 -12.19 -13.17
CA VAL A 244 11.92 -10.96 -13.44
C VAL A 244 12.24 -10.37 -14.82
N VAL A 245 11.19 -10.04 -15.56
CA VAL A 245 11.25 -9.36 -16.87
C VAL A 245 10.63 -7.98 -16.79
N ASP A 246 11.14 -7.04 -17.59
CA ASP A 246 10.78 -5.63 -17.50
C ASP A 246 9.32 -5.36 -17.88
N LYS A 247 8.84 -5.99 -18.96
CA LYS A 247 7.47 -5.83 -19.47
C LYS A 247 6.85 -7.18 -19.84
N GLY A 248 5.54 -7.26 -19.71
CA GLY A 248 4.76 -8.44 -20.10
C GLY A 248 3.46 -8.56 -19.33
N SER A 249 2.54 -9.35 -19.86
CA SER A 249 1.29 -9.72 -19.21
C SER A 249 1.49 -11.05 -18.47
N LEU A 250 1.35 -11.04 -17.14
CA LEU A 250 1.58 -12.23 -16.32
C LEU A 250 0.68 -13.39 -16.74
N ILE A 251 -0.58 -13.11 -17.05
CA ILE A 251 -1.52 -14.12 -17.53
C ILE A 251 -1.10 -14.72 -18.87
N ASP A 252 -0.52 -13.93 -19.78
CA ASP A 252 -0.10 -14.42 -21.10
C ASP A 252 1.16 -15.28 -20.99
N ILE A 253 2.10 -14.93 -20.12
CA ILE A 253 3.30 -15.74 -19.84
C ILE A 253 2.89 -17.04 -19.15
N ALA A 254 2.00 -16.97 -18.14
CA ALA A 254 1.48 -18.13 -17.44
C ALA A 254 0.69 -19.07 -18.36
N THR A 255 -0.10 -18.54 -19.29
CA THR A 255 -0.85 -19.34 -20.28
C THR A 255 0.08 -20.17 -21.18
N ARG A 256 1.32 -19.69 -21.39
CA ARG A 256 2.36 -20.38 -22.17
C ARG A 256 3.19 -21.36 -21.33
N GLY A 257 2.95 -21.45 -20.02
CA GLY A 257 3.77 -22.24 -19.09
C GLY A 257 5.16 -21.64 -18.85
N GLY A 258 5.28 -20.31 -18.94
CA GLY A 258 6.54 -19.62 -18.68
C GLY A 258 6.88 -19.56 -17.18
N GLU A 259 8.16 -19.29 -16.91
CA GLU A 259 8.72 -19.11 -15.56
C GLU A 259 8.95 -17.63 -15.20
N SER A 260 8.84 -16.73 -16.18
CA SER A 260 9.19 -15.32 -16.01
C SER A 260 8.08 -14.48 -15.38
N ILE A 261 8.45 -13.51 -14.54
CA ILE A 261 7.49 -12.65 -13.85
C ILE A 261 7.67 -11.19 -14.29
N PRO A 262 6.64 -10.50 -14.80
CA PRO A 262 6.73 -9.08 -15.12
C PRO A 262 6.95 -8.21 -13.88
N LEU A 263 7.78 -7.17 -14.01
CA LEU A 263 8.10 -6.23 -12.92
C LEU A 263 6.86 -5.64 -12.24
N GLN A 264 5.80 -5.31 -12.99
CA GLN A 264 4.52 -4.83 -12.43
C GLN A 264 3.90 -5.80 -11.42
N SER A 265 4.05 -7.10 -11.66
CA SER A 265 3.51 -8.15 -10.78
C SER A 265 4.29 -8.21 -9.46
N VAL A 266 5.61 -7.98 -9.53
CA VAL A 266 6.48 -7.89 -8.34
C VAL A 266 6.17 -6.63 -7.53
N ILE A 267 5.95 -5.49 -8.19
CA ILE A 267 5.52 -4.25 -7.53
C ILE A 267 4.18 -4.46 -6.81
N LYS A 268 3.23 -5.16 -7.44
CA LYS A 268 1.95 -5.52 -6.80
C LYS A 268 2.18 -6.41 -5.58
N LEU A 269 3.06 -7.41 -5.65
CA LEU A 269 3.42 -8.23 -4.50
C LEU A 269 4.01 -7.38 -3.37
N LEU A 270 4.89 -6.44 -3.69
CA LEU A 270 5.55 -5.57 -2.72
C LEU A 270 4.55 -4.64 -2.00
N LYS A 271 3.54 -4.12 -2.71
CA LYS A 271 2.43 -3.39 -2.08
C LYS A 271 1.63 -4.30 -1.15
N LEU A 272 1.39 -5.56 -1.53
CA LEU A 272 0.67 -6.53 -0.71
C LEU A 272 1.47 -6.92 0.56
N THR A 273 2.77 -7.14 0.47
CA THR A 273 3.61 -7.47 1.64
C THR A 273 3.59 -6.36 2.67
N TYR A 274 3.65 -5.10 2.22
CA TYR A 274 3.46 -3.93 3.08
C TYR A 274 2.07 -3.93 3.75
N ASN A 275 1.00 -4.13 2.96
CA ASN A 275 -0.38 -4.10 3.45
C ASN A 275 -0.65 -5.14 4.55
N TYR A 276 -0.02 -6.33 4.44
CA TYR A 276 -0.16 -7.43 5.39
C TYR A 276 0.88 -7.42 6.53
N GLU A 277 1.62 -6.33 6.72
CA GLU A 277 2.64 -6.18 7.78
C GLU A 277 3.82 -7.18 7.70
N HIS A 278 4.04 -7.82 6.55
CA HIS A 278 5.22 -8.66 6.32
C HIS A 278 6.41 -7.78 5.91
N PHE A 279 6.81 -6.86 6.81
CA PHE A 279 7.83 -5.85 6.55
C PHE A 279 9.20 -6.43 6.23
N ASP A 280 9.56 -7.59 6.80
CA ASP A 280 10.83 -8.27 6.50
C ASP A 280 10.93 -8.62 5.00
N VAL A 281 9.87 -9.18 4.43
CA VAL A 281 9.80 -9.53 2.99
C VAL A 281 9.80 -8.26 2.14
N PHE A 282 9.08 -7.22 2.59
CA PHE A 282 9.06 -5.93 1.92
C PHE A 282 10.47 -5.31 1.84
N GLU A 283 11.20 -5.26 2.95
CA GLU A 283 12.55 -4.68 2.99
C GLU A 283 13.55 -5.45 2.14
N ILE A 284 13.48 -6.79 2.11
CA ILE A 284 14.33 -7.64 1.28
C ILE A 284 14.13 -7.35 -0.23
N LEU A 285 12.88 -7.18 -0.67
CA LEU A 285 12.56 -7.01 -2.09
C LEU A 285 12.65 -5.55 -2.57
N LEU A 286 12.44 -4.57 -1.69
CA LEU A 286 12.35 -3.15 -2.05
C LEU A 286 13.60 -2.64 -2.78
N GLY A 287 14.79 -2.88 -2.23
CA GLY A 287 16.06 -2.40 -2.82
C GLY A 287 16.28 -2.92 -4.25
N PRO A 288 16.26 -4.26 -4.46
CA PRO A 288 16.38 -4.86 -5.79
C PRO A 288 15.31 -4.36 -6.78
N VAL A 289 14.06 -4.20 -6.35
CA VAL A 289 12.97 -3.73 -7.21
C VAL A 289 13.18 -2.28 -7.63
N LEU A 290 13.56 -1.39 -6.71
CA LEU A 290 13.85 0.01 -7.03
C LEU A 290 15.04 0.13 -7.99
N GLN A 291 16.08 -0.68 -7.81
CA GLN A 291 17.21 -0.74 -8.75
C GLN A 291 16.73 -1.19 -10.13
N LYS A 292 15.91 -2.25 -10.20
CA LYS A 292 15.37 -2.75 -11.46
C LYS A 292 14.49 -1.73 -12.18
N ILE A 293 13.67 -0.97 -11.45
CA ILE A 293 12.87 0.13 -12.00
C ILE A 293 13.78 1.20 -12.64
N LYS A 294 14.86 1.60 -11.95
CA LYS A 294 15.83 2.57 -12.44
C LYS A 294 16.55 2.08 -13.70
N GLU A 295 16.92 0.81 -13.74
CA GLU A 295 17.54 0.16 -14.91
C GLU A 295 16.59 0.09 -16.12
N CYS A 296 15.30 -0.15 -15.88
CA CYS A 296 14.30 -0.21 -16.95
C CYS A 296 14.05 1.15 -17.61
N GLY A 297 14.26 2.27 -16.89
CA GLY A 297 14.13 3.63 -17.41
C GLY A 297 12.75 3.99 -17.99
N SER A 298 11.71 3.18 -17.73
CA SER A 298 10.37 3.36 -18.30
C SER A 298 9.56 4.37 -17.49
N GLN A 299 8.98 5.37 -18.16
CA GLN A 299 8.09 6.37 -17.54
C GLN A 299 6.84 5.75 -16.89
N GLU A 300 6.49 4.51 -17.26
CA GLU A 300 5.35 3.79 -16.69
C GLU A 300 5.52 3.50 -15.20
N PHE A 301 6.74 3.28 -14.73
CA PHE A 301 7.03 2.91 -13.34
C PHE A 301 7.37 4.09 -12.43
N LEU A 302 7.37 5.31 -12.95
CA LEU A 302 7.73 6.51 -12.17
C LEU A 302 6.82 6.69 -10.95
N TRP A 303 5.52 6.44 -11.10
CA TRP A 303 4.57 6.53 -10.00
C TRP A 303 4.74 5.40 -9.00
N ASP A 304 5.01 4.18 -9.48
CA ASP A 304 5.29 3.05 -8.62
C ASP A 304 6.58 3.27 -7.80
N GLU A 305 7.64 3.83 -8.39
CA GLU A 305 8.86 4.21 -7.67
C GLU A 305 8.55 5.17 -6.52
N ARG A 306 7.85 6.28 -6.79
CA ARG A 306 7.50 7.29 -5.78
C ARG A 306 6.61 6.72 -4.68
N VAL A 307 5.65 5.85 -5.02
CA VAL A 307 4.81 5.17 -4.04
C VAL A 307 5.64 4.23 -3.17
N LEU A 308 6.55 3.45 -3.75
CA LEU A 308 7.42 2.54 -3.00
C LEU A 308 8.36 3.30 -2.04
N GLU A 309 8.88 4.46 -2.46
CA GLU A 309 9.68 5.34 -1.59
C GLU A 309 8.84 5.88 -0.42
N LEU A 310 7.61 6.33 -0.67
CA LEU A 310 6.68 6.78 0.36
C LEU A 310 6.36 5.65 1.36
N LEU A 311 6.07 4.44 0.86
CA LEU A 311 5.82 3.27 1.72
C LEU A 311 7.05 2.89 2.54
N SER A 312 8.26 3.03 1.99
CA SER A 312 9.52 2.82 2.72
C SER A 312 9.67 3.79 3.90
N ALA A 313 9.43 5.09 3.67
CA ALA A 313 9.47 6.11 4.71
C ALA A 313 8.42 5.84 5.80
N MET A 314 7.21 5.44 5.40
CA MET A 314 6.14 5.06 6.33
C MET A 314 6.44 3.79 7.11
N CYS A 315 7.03 2.77 6.48
CA CYS A 315 7.44 1.52 7.13
C CYS A 315 8.34 1.78 8.34
N LYS A 316 9.35 2.65 8.17
CA LYS A 316 10.29 3.04 9.24
C LYS A 316 9.60 3.72 10.42
N LEU A 317 8.56 4.52 10.16
CA LEU A 317 7.75 5.15 11.20
C LEU A 317 6.89 4.13 11.97
N LEU A 318 6.33 3.14 11.29
CA LEU A 318 5.47 2.11 11.88
C LEU A 318 6.28 1.09 12.70
N ASN A 319 7.42 0.61 12.18
CA ASN A 319 8.30 -0.35 12.86
C ASN A 319 8.82 0.15 14.22
N ARG A 320 8.93 1.48 14.41
CA ARG A 320 9.30 2.07 15.71
C ARG A 320 8.24 1.88 16.79
N LYS A 321 6.96 1.75 16.45
CA LYS A 321 5.90 1.47 17.44
C LYS A 321 5.94 0.02 17.93
N GLY A 322 6.26 -0.94 17.05
CA GLY A 322 6.41 -2.35 17.40
C GLY A 322 7.59 -2.62 18.35
N ARG A 323 8.74 -1.96 18.14
CA ARG A 323 9.92 -2.15 19.02
C ARG A 323 9.72 -1.61 20.44
N ARG A 324 8.93 -0.54 20.63
CA ARG A 324 8.67 0.00 21.99
C ARG A 324 7.91 -0.98 22.89
N LEU A 325 7.05 -1.83 22.32
CA LEU A 325 6.30 -2.84 23.09
C LEU A 325 7.17 -4.03 23.51
N LEU A 326 8.23 -4.34 22.76
CA LEU A 326 9.15 -5.43 23.07
C LEU A 326 10.20 -5.03 24.13
N ASP A 327 10.58 -3.76 24.18
CA ASP A 327 11.50 -3.26 25.21
C ASP A 327 10.84 -3.22 26.60
N ASP A 328 9.52 -2.98 26.70
CA ASP A 328 8.79 -2.94 27.99
C ASP A 328 8.72 -4.31 28.70
N GLU A 329 8.79 -5.43 27.97
CA GLU A 329 8.87 -6.77 28.58
C GLU A 329 10.29 -7.13 29.08
N SER A 330 11.32 -6.42 28.61
CA SER A 330 12.73 -6.70 28.96
C SER A 330 13.24 -5.95 30.19
N VAL A 331 12.48 -4.99 30.73
CA VAL A 331 12.85 -4.22 31.94
C VAL A 331 12.30 -4.91 33.21
N LYS A 332 12.78 -6.13 33.49
CA LYS A 332 12.63 -6.80 34.79
C LYS A 332 13.97 -7.10 35.47
N THR A 333 15.03 -6.42 35.09
CA THR A 333 16.30 -6.40 35.83
C THR A 333 16.58 -4.98 36.30
N GLY A 334 16.58 -4.80 37.62
CA GLY A 334 16.58 -3.52 38.30
C GLY A 334 17.86 -2.71 38.13
N VAL A 335 18.01 -2.04 37.00
CA VAL A 335 18.91 -0.91 36.81
C VAL A 335 18.08 0.23 36.25
N LYS A 336 17.76 1.23 37.08
CA LYS A 336 17.16 2.48 36.62
C LYS A 336 18.15 3.19 35.69
N PRO A 337 17.84 3.41 34.39
CA PRO A 337 18.57 4.38 33.61
C PRO A 337 18.05 5.76 33.99
N SER A 338 18.83 6.48 34.78
CA SER A 338 18.66 7.92 35.01
C SER A 338 18.99 8.67 33.72
N SER A 339 18.04 8.72 32.78
CA SER A 339 17.92 9.71 31.70
C SER A 339 16.71 9.42 30.79
N ALA A 340 15.60 8.96 31.36
CA ALA A 340 14.30 8.99 30.68
C ALA A 340 13.75 10.43 30.68
N SER A 341 14.39 11.32 29.92
CA SER A 341 13.97 12.71 29.79
C SER A 341 13.81 13.08 28.30
N VAL A 342 12.63 13.60 27.95
CA VAL A 342 12.38 14.53 26.82
C VAL A 342 12.60 14.01 25.38
N LYS A 343 12.28 12.75 25.03
CA LYS A 343 12.28 12.28 23.62
C LYS A 343 10.88 12.13 22.97
N SER A 344 9.96 13.06 23.24
CA SER A 344 8.59 13.01 22.66
C SER A 344 8.22 14.17 21.72
N VAL A 345 9.08 15.17 21.48
CA VAL A 345 8.68 16.37 20.68
C VAL A 345 9.75 16.84 19.69
N ILE A 346 10.84 16.10 19.51
CA ILE A 346 11.77 16.39 18.41
C ILE A 346 11.09 15.92 17.13
N MET A 347 10.87 16.85 16.19
CA MET A 347 10.45 16.54 14.82
C MET A 347 11.36 15.41 14.31
N GLY A 348 10.80 14.22 14.10
CA GLY A 348 11.60 13.12 13.62
C GLY A 348 11.93 13.35 12.15
N ASP A 349 13.20 13.27 11.77
CA ASP A 349 13.66 13.31 10.37
C ASP A 349 12.85 12.37 9.45
N GLU A 350 12.33 11.28 10.00
CA GLU A 350 11.45 10.34 9.30
C GLU A 350 10.09 10.94 8.90
N LEU A 351 9.53 11.87 9.69
CA LEU A 351 8.28 12.56 9.35
C LEU A 351 8.49 13.56 8.21
N LEU A 352 9.64 14.24 8.21
CA LEU A 352 10.06 15.10 7.09
C LEU A 352 10.27 14.27 5.82
N ARG A 353 10.92 13.10 5.92
CA ARG A 353 11.06 12.18 4.77
C ARG A 353 9.72 11.78 4.15
N VAL A 354 8.71 11.48 4.97
CA VAL A 354 7.36 11.19 4.45
C VAL A 354 6.79 12.39 3.71
N ALA A 355 6.97 13.60 4.24
CA ALA A 355 6.52 14.82 3.58
C ALA A 355 7.28 15.08 2.27
N ASP A 356 8.59 14.85 2.21
CA ASP A 356 9.39 14.97 0.98
C ASP A 356 8.92 13.98 -0.10
N CYS A 357 8.72 12.71 0.27
CA CYS A 357 8.18 11.70 -0.64
C CYS A 357 6.78 12.07 -1.15
N LEU A 358 5.90 12.58 -0.26
CA LEU A 358 4.57 13.01 -0.62
C LEU A 358 4.60 14.25 -1.53
N LEU A 359 5.48 15.21 -1.26
CA LEU A 359 5.66 16.40 -2.08
C LEU A 359 6.13 16.04 -3.49
N ASN A 360 7.07 15.10 -3.63
CA ASN A 360 7.53 14.60 -4.93
C ASN A 360 6.39 14.01 -5.76
N ILE A 361 5.43 13.33 -5.12
CA ILE A 361 4.21 12.81 -5.77
C ILE A 361 3.33 13.97 -6.24
N VAL A 362 3.02 14.90 -5.34
CA VAL A 362 2.11 16.04 -5.58
C VAL A 362 2.65 17.04 -6.61
N GLN A 363 3.98 17.17 -6.74
CA GLN A 363 4.62 17.99 -7.76
C GLN A 363 4.57 17.35 -9.17
N GLY A 364 4.23 16.07 -9.29
CA GLY A 364 4.07 15.40 -10.59
C GLY A 364 2.76 15.78 -11.29
N GLN A 365 2.72 15.58 -12.62
CA GLN A 365 1.49 15.78 -13.40
C GLN A 365 0.44 14.73 -13.04
N TYR A 366 -0.74 15.15 -12.58
CA TYR A 366 -1.80 14.23 -12.18
C TYR A 366 -2.28 13.35 -13.34
N GLU A 367 -2.10 12.03 -13.20
CA GLU A 367 -2.66 11.03 -14.12
C GLU A 367 -3.59 10.08 -13.36
N LYS A 368 -4.91 10.27 -13.54
CA LYS A 368 -5.96 9.53 -12.80
C LYS A 368 -5.83 8.00 -12.89
N ASP A 369 -5.36 7.48 -14.02
CA ASP A 369 -5.29 6.04 -14.27
C ASP A 369 -4.01 5.39 -13.71
N LYS A 370 -2.99 6.18 -13.33
CA LYS A 370 -1.70 5.68 -12.83
C LYS A 370 -1.49 5.92 -11.34
N VAL A 371 -2.22 6.85 -10.74
CA VAL A 371 -2.03 7.20 -9.32
C VAL A 371 -3.18 6.69 -8.47
N GLU A 372 -2.83 5.87 -7.47
CA GLU A 372 -3.72 5.47 -6.38
C GLU A 372 -3.93 6.66 -5.44
N VAL A 373 -4.92 7.52 -5.77
CA VAL A 373 -5.20 8.77 -5.04
C VAL A 373 -5.42 8.53 -3.54
N ASP A 374 -6.00 7.39 -3.16
CA ASP A 374 -6.22 7.00 -1.77
C ASP A 374 -4.91 7.01 -0.95
N ILE A 375 -3.76 6.64 -1.55
CA ILE A 375 -2.45 6.68 -0.86
C ILE A 375 -2.09 8.13 -0.51
N VAL A 376 -2.27 9.05 -1.44
CA VAL A 376 -1.95 10.48 -1.26
C VAL A 376 -2.84 11.10 -0.20
N VAL A 377 -4.14 10.76 -0.24
CA VAL A 377 -5.15 11.17 0.74
C VAL A 377 -4.77 10.66 2.13
N ASP A 378 -4.52 9.36 2.28
CA ASP A 378 -4.22 8.75 3.56
C ASP A 378 -2.88 9.29 4.13
N ALA A 379 -1.88 9.52 3.28
CA ALA A 379 -0.61 10.14 3.67
C ALA A 379 -0.78 11.59 4.15
N ALA A 380 -1.58 12.39 3.44
CA ALA A 380 -1.89 13.76 3.83
C ALA A 380 -2.64 13.81 5.17
N LEU A 381 -3.63 12.92 5.35
CA LEU A 381 -4.36 12.78 6.61
C LEU A 381 -3.45 12.34 7.77
N PHE A 382 -2.50 11.45 7.50
CA PHE A 382 -1.50 11.05 8.49
C PHE A 382 -0.64 12.25 8.93
N LEU A 383 -0.07 13.01 7.99
CA LEU A 383 0.72 14.21 8.31
C LEU A 383 -0.13 15.24 9.07
N TRP A 384 -1.35 15.49 8.62
CA TRP A 384 -2.29 16.36 9.30
C TRP A 384 -2.59 15.92 10.72
N SER A 385 -2.80 14.62 10.97
CA SER A 385 -3.06 14.10 12.32
C SER A 385 -1.92 14.41 13.29
N LYS A 386 -0.67 14.40 12.79
CA LYS A 386 0.52 14.79 13.59
C LYS A 386 0.53 16.27 13.88
N CYS A 387 0.28 17.10 12.88
CA CYS A 387 0.21 18.56 13.05
C CYS A 387 -0.93 18.94 14.01
N LYS A 388 -2.13 18.37 13.83
CA LYS A 388 -3.31 18.61 14.68
C LYS A 388 -3.05 18.27 16.14
N ALA A 389 -2.36 17.15 16.42
CA ALA A 389 -2.01 16.77 17.78
C ALA A 389 -1.11 17.82 18.47
N VAL A 390 -0.24 18.51 17.72
CA VAL A 390 0.58 19.61 18.23
C VAL A 390 -0.31 20.81 18.58
N PHE A 391 -1.17 21.25 17.67
CA PHE A 391 -2.09 22.38 17.92
C PHE A 391 -3.05 22.11 19.09
N GLN A 392 -3.56 20.89 19.23
CA GLN A 392 -4.45 20.54 20.33
C GLN A 392 -3.76 20.63 21.69
N LYS A 393 -2.47 20.23 21.79
CA LYS A 393 -1.69 20.39 23.02
C LYS A 393 -1.53 21.86 23.43
N TYR A 394 -1.41 22.77 22.46
CA TYR A 394 -1.36 24.20 22.72
C TYR A 394 -2.71 24.79 23.13
N GLN A 395 -3.83 24.28 22.60
CA GLN A 395 -5.17 24.79 22.90
C GLN A 395 -5.75 24.29 24.24
N THR A 396 -5.44 23.08 24.68
CA THR A 396 -6.04 22.48 25.88
C THR A 396 -5.24 22.69 27.17
N GLY A 397 -4.06 23.31 27.11
CA GLY A 397 -3.26 23.62 28.31
C GLY A 397 -2.89 22.38 29.15
N SER A 398 -2.81 21.19 28.53
CA SER A 398 -2.57 19.93 29.24
C SER A 398 -1.20 19.93 29.91
N VAL A 399 -1.27 20.07 31.24
CA VAL A 399 -0.26 20.05 32.30
C VAL A 399 0.89 19.07 32.06
N ASP A 400 1.94 19.51 31.38
CA ASP A 400 3.36 19.20 31.70
C ASP A 400 4.29 20.39 31.34
N THR A 401 3.66 21.55 31.14
CA THR A 401 4.25 22.70 30.45
C THR A 401 4.48 23.87 31.42
N VAL A 402 4.65 23.58 32.72
CA VAL A 402 4.98 24.62 33.73
C VAL A 402 6.40 25.20 33.50
N LYS A 403 7.21 24.61 32.61
CA LYS A 403 8.51 25.20 32.20
C LYS A 403 8.48 25.98 30.88
N TYR A 404 7.39 25.93 30.09
CA TYR A 404 7.28 26.74 28.87
C TYR A 404 6.31 27.92 29.01
N LEU A 405 5.37 27.88 29.95
CA LEU A 405 4.50 29.03 30.24
C LEU A 405 5.27 30.26 30.75
N ASN A 406 6.45 30.08 31.36
CA ASN A 406 7.30 31.20 31.77
C ASN A 406 8.07 31.87 30.60
N ARG A 407 7.91 31.45 29.34
CA ARG A 407 8.57 32.09 28.18
C ARG A 407 7.60 32.64 27.12
N MET A 408 6.31 32.78 27.45
CA MET A 408 5.32 33.47 26.60
C MET A 408 4.74 34.74 27.23
N ASP A 409 5.08 35.08 28.46
CA ASP A 409 4.65 36.34 29.08
C ASP A 409 5.62 37.48 28.75
N ASN A 410 5.49 38.07 27.56
CA ASN A 410 5.42 39.53 27.38
C ASN A 410 5.18 39.96 25.92
N PRO A 411 3.93 40.20 25.51
CA PRO A 411 3.57 41.29 24.61
C PRO A 411 3.22 42.50 25.49
N ASN A 412 4.01 43.57 25.42
CA ASN A 412 3.94 44.68 26.38
C ASN A 412 2.52 45.27 26.56
N LYS A 413 2.04 45.14 27.80
CA LYS A 413 0.91 45.83 28.48
C LYS A 413 -0.51 45.37 28.14
N LEU A 414 -0.94 44.33 28.87
CA LEU A 414 -2.11 44.46 29.74
C LEU A 414 -1.62 44.64 31.19
N ARG A 415 -1.47 45.88 31.64
CA ARG A 415 -1.82 46.27 33.02
C ARG A 415 -1.82 47.78 33.21
N PHE A 416 -2.95 48.30 33.69
CA PHE A 416 -2.95 49.47 34.53
C PHE A 416 -2.09 49.20 35.77
N SER A 417 -1.36 50.25 36.16
CA SER A 417 -0.68 50.50 37.43
C SER A 417 0.81 50.15 37.57
N LYS A 418 1.50 51.18 38.09
CA LYS A 418 2.90 51.36 38.51
C LYS A 418 3.34 50.21 39.44
N THR A 419 4.59 49.74 39.48
CA THR A 419 5.85 50.43 39.82
C THR A 419 7.02 49.47 39.56
N ASN A 420 8.21 50.05 39.32
CA ASN A 420 9.58 49.52 39.35
C ASN A 420 9.84 48.13 39.94
N LEU A 421 10.77 47.36 39.32
CA LEU A 421 12.04 46.94 39.91
C LEU A 421 12.88 46.10 38.91
N ILE A 422 14.20 46.25 39.04
CA ILE A 422 15.33 45.71 38.26
C ILE A 422 15.58 44.23 38.64
N PHE A 423 16.18 43.40 37.75
CA PHE A 423 17.37 42.54 37.99
C PHE A 423 17.61 41.45 36.91
N GLU A 424 18.83 41.52 36.36
CA GLU A 424 19.82 40.52 35.89
C GLU A 424 19.53 39.39 34.87
N GLU A 425 20.46 39.33 33.89
CA GLU A 425 20.70 38.29 32.87
C GLU A 425 21.28 37.00 33.46
N GLU A 426 20.91 35.84 32.90
CA GLU A 426 21.80 34.67 32.86
C GLU A 426 21.58 33.88 31.55
N ASP A 427 22.67 33.77 30.78
CA ASP A 427 22.85 33.05 29.51
C ASP A 427 22.89 31.53 29.70
N ILE A 428 21.97 30.75 29.11
CA ILE A 428 22.19 29.32 28.79
C ILE A 428 21.40 28.86 27.53
N THR A 429 22.16 28.58 26.47
CA THR A 429 21.97 27.69 25.29
C THR A 429 20.72 27.81 24.37
N SER A 430 20.89 28.59 23.30
CA SER A 430 20.02 28.73 22.13
C SER A 430 20.34 27.69 21.04
N PHE A 431 19.78 26.48 21.14
CA PHE A 431 19.46 25.70 19.93
C PHE A 431 18.07 26.15 19.45
N SER A 432 18.00 26.66 18.21
CA SER A 432 16.98 27.63 17.83
C SER A 432 15.56 27.04 17.71
N ASN A 433 14.59 27.64 18.42
CA ASN A 433 13.16 27.36 18.25
C ASN A 433 12.63 27.66 16.83
N SER A 434 13.43 28.36 16.01
CA SER A 434 13.09 28.73 14.62
C SER A 434 13.01 27.51 13.69
N GLU A 435 13.95 26.57 13.80
CA GLU A 435 14.03 25.37 12.93
C GLU A 435 12.88 24.39 13.21
N ILE A 436 12.45 24.29 14.48
CA ILE A 436 11.34 23.43 14.89
C ILE A 436 10.01 23.98 14.32
N ASN A 437 9.83 25.31 14.33
CA ASN A 437 8.64 25.95 13.77
C ASN A 437 8.61 25.86 12.24
N ALA A 438 9.77 25.99 11.57
CA ALA A 438 9.87 25.84 10.12
C ALA A 438 9.45 24.44 9.65
N GLY A 439 9.84 23.40 10.40
CA GLY A 439 9.48 22.02 10.10
C GLY A 439 7.99 21.71 10.15
N TRP A 440 7.29 22.13 11.22
CA TRP A 440 5.84 21.94 11.31
C TRP A 440 5.08 22.76 10.26
N THR A 441 5.58 23.93 9.90
CA THR A 441 5.04 24.74 8.80
C THR A 441 5.15 24.00 7.47
N TYR A 442 6.32 23.42 7.18
CA TYR A 442 6.53 22.61 5.98
C TYR A 442 5.60 21.40 5.89
N LEU A 443 5.45 20.63 6.97
CA LEU A 443 4.53 19.47 7.00
C LEU A 443 3.08 19.87 6.70
N LEU A 444 2.66 21.02 7.22
CA LEU A 444 1.32 21.55 7.02
C LEU A 444 1.11 22.05 5.60
N GLU A 445 2.11 22.68 4.99
CA GLU A 445 2.11 23.07 3.58
C GLU A 445 1.99 21.84 2.67
N VAL A 446 2.81 20.81 2.91
CA VAL A 446 2.76 19.56 2.14
C VAL A 446 1.38 18.88 2.27
N ALA A 447 0.84 18.79 3.48
CA ALA A 447 -0.50 18.24 3.70
C ALA A 447 -1.58 19.04 2.95
N HIS A 448 -1.53 20.37 3.00
CA HIS A 448 -2.44 21.24 2.26
C HIS A 448 -2.35 21.04 0.73
N ARG A 449 -1.13 21.00 0.19
CA ARG A 449 -0.91 20.77 -1.25
C ARG A 449 -1.43 19.41 -1.69
N ALA A 450 -1.20 18.37 -0.89
CA ALA A 450 -1.71 17.02 -1.16
C ALA A 450 -3.24 16.94 -1.11
N ILE A 451 -3.88 17.60 -0.14
CA ILE A 451 -5.35 17.68 -0.02
C ILE A 451 -5.96 18.39 -1.23
N THR A 452 -5.33 19.48 -1.68
CA THR A 452 -5.76 20.23 -2.86
C THR A 452 -5.59 19.42 -4.14
N TRP A 453 -4.44 18.75 -4.30
CA TRP A 453 -4.13 17.92 -5.46
C TRP A 453 -5.07 16.72 -5.60
N SER A 454 -5.50 16.14 -4.48
CA SER A 454 -6.42 14.99 -4.45
C SER A 454 -7.90 15.36 -4.55
N ASN A 455 -8.25 16.66 -4.63
CA ASN A 455 -9.63 17.17 -4.62
C ASN A 455 -10.48 16.68 -3.43
N ILE A 456 -9.87 16.40 -2.28
CA ILE A 456 -10.60 16.05 -1.04
C ILE A 456 -11.57 17.17 -0.64
N SER A 457 -11.28 18.42 -1.01
CA SER A 457 -12.13 19.58 -0.76
C SER A 457 -13.57 19.43 -1.25
N LEU A 458 -13.82 18.60 -2.28
CA LEU A 458 -15.16 18.28 -2.77
C LEU A 458 -15.91 17.27 -1.91
N ILE A 459 -15.19 16.46 -1.12
CA ILE A 459 -15.73 15.39 -0.28
C ILE A 459 -15.85 15.87 1.16
N ASP A 460 -14.80 16.51 1.70
CA ASP A 460 -14.75 17.06 3.05
C ASP A 460 -14.20 18.51 3.05
N PRO A 461 -15.08 19.50 2.80
CA PRO A 461 -14.69 20.90 2.83
C PRO A 461 -14.31 21.38 4.24
N VAL A 462 -14.82 20.73 5.29
CA VAL A 462 -14.56 21.13 6.70
C VAL A 462 -13.12 20.81 7.07
N LEU A 463 -12.65 19.60 6.77
CA LEU A 463 -11.26 19.21 6.96
C LEU A 463 -10.32 20.16 6.20
N THR A 464 -10.65 20.46 4.94
CA THR A 464 -9.84 21.35 4.10
C THR A 464 -9.75 22.75 4.72
N ALA A 465 -10.88 23.31 5.16
CA ALA A 465 -10.92 24.60 5.85
C ALA A 465 -10.09 24.59 7.14
N GLU A 466 -10.16 23.51 7.94
CA GLU A 466 -9.38 23.36 9.17
C GLU A 466 -7.87 23.41 8.90
N VAL A 467 -7.40 22.71 7.86
CA VAL A 467 -5.98 22.70 7.45
C VAL A 467 -5.53 24.08 6.97
N VAL A 468 -6.31 24.71 6.09
CA VAL A 468 -6.01 26.03 5.51
C VAL A 468 -5.95 27.11 6.58
N LEU A 469 -6.92 27.14 7.50
CA LEU A 469 -6.95 28.14 8.58
C LEU A 469 -5.75 28.01 9.51
N ARG A 470 -5.38 26.77 9.89
CA ARG A 470 -4.19 26.56 10.72
C ARG A 470 -2.91 26.94 10.01
N LEU A 471 -2.82 26.69 8.71
CA LEU A 471 -1.67 27.09 7.90
C LEU A 471 -1.56 28.62 7.81
N ALA A 472 -2.67 29.31 7.59
CA ALA A 472 -2.71 30.77 7.59
C ALA A 472 -2.27 31.36 8.94
N MET A 473 -2.76 30.82 10.06
CA MET A 473 -2.36 31.28 11.40
C MET A 473 -0.86 31.10 11.65
N VAL A 474 -0.27 29.99 11.19
CA VAL A 474 1.17 29.75 11.32
C VAL A 474 1.97 30.74 10.48
N TYR A 475 1.58 30.98 9.22
CA TYR A 475 2.26 31.98 8.39
C TYR A 475 2.15 33.40 8.95
N GLU A 476 0.97 33.79 9.47
CA GLU A 476 0.78 35.09 10.11
C GLU A 476 1.68 35.24 11.35
N SER A 477 1.76 34.19 12.18
CA SER A 477 2.63 34.19 13.37
C SER A 477 4.11 34.28 13.00
N SER A 478 4.54 33.58 11.96
CA SER A 478 5.92 33.63 11.45
C SER A 478 6.27 35.00 10.85
N ALA A 479 5.36 35.62 10.10
CA ALA A 479 5.56 36.95 9.55
C ALA A 479 5.67 38.03 10.65
N GLN A 480 4.93 37.89 11.74
CA GLN A 480 5.05 38.80 12.89
C GLN A 480 6.42 38.69 13.59
N LEU A 481 7.04 37.50 13.61
CA LEU A 481 8.38 37.31 14.17
C LEU A 481 9.47 38.00 13.33
N GLU A 482 9.40 37.89 12.00
CA GLU A 482 10.36 38.56 11.10
C GLU A 482 10.31 40.09 11.23
N ILE A 483 9.11 40.67 11.40
CA ILE A 483 8.93 42.12 11.60
C ILE A 483 9.51 42.58 12.95
N VAL A 484 9.46 41.73 13.98
CA VAL A 484 10.06 42.04 15.28
C VAL A 484 11.58 42.02 15.17
N ASP A 485 12.18 40.97 14.60
CA ASP A 485 13.64 40.88 14.43
C ASP A 485 14.22 42.03 13.59
N GLU A 486 13.51 42.46 12.54
CA GLU A 486 13.95 43.59 11.72
C GLU A 486 13.92 44.93 12.48
N LYS A 487 13.00 45.08 13.44
CA LYS A 487 12.93 46.24 14.34
C LYS A 487 14.00 46.18 15.43
N THR A 488 14.33 44.99 15.96
CA THR A 488 15.42 44.81 16.92
C THR A 488 16.79 45.09 16.27
N LEU A 489 16.98 44.70 15.00
CA LEU A 489 18.18 45.02 14.21
C LEU A 489 18.30 46.51 13.87
N LYS A 490 17.18 47.23 13.66
CA LYS A 490 17.18 48.68 13.47
C LYS A 490 17.33 49.47 14.78
N GLY A 491 16.97 48.88 15.93
CA GLY A 491 17.17 49.47 17.26
C GLY A 491 18.61 49.45 17.78
N SER A 492 19.46 48.55 17.26
CA SER A 492 20.86 48.41 17.70
C SER A 492 21.87 49.25 16.89
N ARG A 493 21.42 50.17 16.03
CA ARG A 493 22.32 50.96 15.15
C ARG A 493 22.31 52.47 15.37
N THR A 494 21.90 52.94 16.54
CA THR A 494 22.02 54.36 16.92
C THR A 494 22.43 54.48 18.38
N THR A 495 23.73 54.68 18.61
CA THR A 495 24.34 55.74 19.45
C THR A 495 25.79 55.35 19.74
N LEU A 496 26.73 55.78 18.89
CA LEU A 496 28.15 55.88 19.26
C LEU A 496 28.92 56.72 18.24
N THR A 497 28.57 58.00 18.15
CA THR A 497 29.51 59.09 17.80
C THR A 497 28.85 60.41 18.14
N ASP A 498 28.93 60.81 19.41
CA ASP A 498 28.93 62.22 19.80
C ASP A 498 29.77 62.29 21.07
N ILE A 499 31.00 62.82 20.91
CA ILE A 499 31.85 63.56 21.85
C ILE A 499 33.27 63.50 21.26
N ILE A 500 33.67 64.58 20.57
CA ILE A 500 34.91 65.35 20.76
C ILE A 500 34.97 66.47 19.69
N ASP A 501 34.84 67.70 20.20
CA ASP A 501 35.46 68.97 19.79
C ASP A 501 35.17 69.65 18.44
N THR A 502 34.37 70.71 18.54
CA THR A 502 34.52 72.01 17.83
C THR A 502 35.88 72.69 18.14
N PRO A 503 36.29 73.81 17.50
CA PRO A 503 35.93 74.43 16.22
C PRO A 503 37.17 74.85 15.38
N SER A 504 36.99 75.26 14.10
CA SER A 504 37.52 76.52 13.53
C SER A 504 37.61 76.53 12.00
N SER A 505 36.87 77.49 11.43
CA SER A 505 37.25 78.44 10.37
C SER A 505 37.72 77.97 8.97
N LEU A 506 37.04 78.55 7.97
CA LEU A 506 37.54 79.02 6.65
C LEU A 506 38.01 77.89 5.69
N ALA A 507 37.49 77.72 4.48
CA ALA A 507 36.79 78.62 3.56
C ALA A 507 35.91 77.81 2.60
#